data_AF-A0A1F4P0C6-F1
#
_entry.id   AF-A0A1F4P0C6-F1
#
_cell.length_a   1.000
_cell.length_b   1.000
_cell.length_c   1.000
_cell.angle_alpha   90.00
_cell.angle_beta   90.00
_cell.angle_gamma   90.00
#
_symmetry.space_group_name_H-M   'P 1'
#
loop_
_entity.id
_entity.type
_entity.pdbx_description
1 polymer ?
#
loop_
_entity_poly.entity_id
_entity_poly.type
_entity_poly.pdbx_seq_one_letter_code
_entity_poly.pdbx_strand_id
1 'polypeptide(L)'
;MEAEQAYAANNTSLEEAGLSGDIIRTQYRDVAEKQARRHIILDKIITQAKLELTDEELEKSFQEMAIGMNAPVEAVKNYFNRDQIQLAYYKHTQLEKKAVDIIIEKGNLTDVEPGAADATPELADAPEK
;
A
#
# COMPACT_ATOMS: atom_id res chain seq x y z
N MET A 1 4.34 -11.48 -15.29
CA MET A 1 3.64 -10.37 -14.59
C MET A 1 2.14 -10.58 -14.68
N GLU A 2 1.35 -10.16 -13.69
CA GLU A 2 -0.12 -10.30 -13.70
C GLU A 2 -0.75 -9.61 -14.93
N ALA A 3 -0.15 -8.49 -15.37
CA ALA A 3 -0.49 -7.81 -16.61
C ALA A 3 -0.32 -8.73 -17.85
N GLU A 4 0.77 -9.50 -17.98
CA GLU A 4 0.96 -10.43 -19.11
C GLU A 4 -0.10 -11.51 -19.16
N GLN A 5 -0.54 -12.00 -17.99
CA GLN A 5 -1.59 -13.00 -17.90
C GLN A 5 -2.97 -12.44 -18.31
N ALA A 6 -3.26 -11.19 -17.96
CA ALA A 6 -4.51 -10.52 -18.32
C ALA A 6 -4.65 -10.26 -19.84
N TYR A 7 -3.56 -9.93 -20.53
CA TYR A 7 -3.57 -9.73 -21.99
C TYR A 7 -3.58 -11.07 -22.75
N ALA A 8 -2.83 -12.07 -22.26
CA ALA A 8 -2.85 -13.43 -22.83
C ALA A 8 -4.24 -14.07 -22.78
N ALA A 9 -5.03 -13.81 -21.73
CA ALA A 9 -6.41 -14.27 -21.62
C ALA A 9 -7.35 -13.69 -22.70
N ASN A 10 -6.99 -12.56 -23.33
CA ASN A 10 -7.72 -11.91 -24.41
C ASN A 10 -7.09 -12.15 -25.79
N ASN A 11 -6.24 -13.17 -25.94
CA ASN A 11 -5.62 -13.57 -27.21
C ASN A 11 -4.82 -12.44 -27.90
N THR A 12 -4.34 -11.45 -27.14
CA THR A 12 -3.56 -10.30 -27.61
C THR A 12 -2.28 -10.22 -26.80
N SER A 13 -1.14 -9.95 -27.45
CA SER A 13 0.12 -9.70 -26.76
C SER A 13 0.25 -8.24 -26.30
N LEU A 14 1.02 -8.00 -25.25
CA LEU A 14 1.36 -6.65 -24.79
C LEU A 14 2.04 -5.82 -25.88
N GLU A 15 2.84 -6.47 -26.73
CA GLU A 15 3.49 -5.84 -27.88
C GLU A 15 2.50 -5.43 -28.96
N GLU A 16 1.49 -6.25 -29.27
CA GLU A 16 0.40 -5.92 -30.22
C GLU A 16 -0.51 -4.80 -29.69
N ALA A 17 -0.62 -4.63 -28.38
CA ALA A 17 -1.31 -3.50 -27.75
C ALA A 17 -0.47 -2.20 -27.71
N GLY A 18 0.73 -2.19 -28.32
CA GLY A 18 1.64 -1.04 -28.32
C GLY A 18 2.36 -0.79 -26.99
N LEU A 19 2.23 -1.72 -26.04
CA LEU A 19 2.85 -1.68 -24.73
C LEU A 19 4.06 -2.63 -24.71
N SER A 20 5.13 -2.25 -25.40
CA SER A 20 6.39 -2.98 -25.28
C SER A 20 6.85 -2.99 -23.82
N GLY A 21 7.55 -4.05 -23.40
CA GLY A 21 8.02 -4.18 -22.01
C GLY A 21 8.85 -2.98 -21.53
N ASP A 22 9.52 -2.28 -22.44
CA ASP A 22 10.31 -1.08 -22.14
C ASP A 22 9.44 0.16 -21.89
N ILE A 23 8.32 0.30 -22.61
CA ILE A 23 7.33 1.35 -22.36
C ILE A 23 6.71 1.17 -20.97
N ILE A 24 6.35 -0.06 -20.62
CA ILE A 24 5.82 -0.40 -19.29
C ILE A 24 6.86 -0.12 -18.21
N ARG A 25 8.09 -0.61 -18.36
CA ARG A 25 9.16 -0.34 -17.39
C ARG A 25 9.37 1.14 -17.17
N THR A 26 9.35 1.93 -18.24
CA THR A 26 9.55 3.39 -18.15
C THR A 26 8.37 4.06 -17.44
N GLN A 27 7.13 3.75 -17.82
CA GLN A 27 5.95 4.36 -17.22
C GLN A 27 5.73 3.98 -15.75
N TYR A 28 6.00 2.73 -15.38
CA TYR A 28 5.75 2.24 -14.02
C TYR A 28 6.95 2.44 -13.08
N ARG A 29 8.11 2.89 -13.58
CA ARG A 29 9.33 3.04 -12.77
C ARG A 29 9.11 3.89 -11.54
N ASP A 30 8.55 5.07 -11.71
CA ASP A 30 8.38 6.04 -10.62
C ASP A 30 7.40 5.53 -9.56
N VAL A 31 6.32 4.87 -9.99
CA VAL A 31 5.34 4.27 -9.09
C VAL A 31 5.96 3.12 -8.32
N ALA A 32 6.70 2.24 -9.01
CA ALA A 32 7.39 1.11 -8.39
C ALA A 32 8.47 1.59 -7.40
N GLU A 33 9.24 2.62 -7.74
CA GLU A 33 10.22 3.20 -6.82
C GLU A 33 9.54 3.76 -5.57
N LYS A 34 8.46 4.53 -5.73
CA LYS A 34 7.70 5.08 -4.60
C LYS A 34 7.12 3.97 -3.71
N GLN A 35 6.63 2.88 -4.30
CA GLN A 35 6.12 1.72 -3.55
C GLN A 35 7.23 0.98 -2.82
N ALA A 36 8.35 0.69 -3.47
CA ALA A 36 9.50 0.04 -2.85
C ALA A 36 10.04 0.88 -1.68
N ARG A 37 10.19 2.19 -1.90
CA ARG A 37 10.62 3.13 -0.85
C ARG A 37 9.64 3.15 0.32
N ARG A 38 8.33 3.15 0.06
CA ARG A 38 7.28 3.09 1.09
C ARG A 38 7.45 1.83 1.95
N HIS A 39 7.51 0.64 1.34
CA HIS A 39 7.68 -0.61 2.07
C HIS A 39 8.94 -0.60 2.93
N ILE A 40 10.09 -0.21 2.37
CA ILE A 40 11.35 -0.15 3.11
C ILE A 40 11.27 0.78 4.34
N ILE A 41 10.60 1.93 4.20
CA ILE A 41 10.44 2.87 5.31
C ILE A 41 9.52 2.28 6.40
N LEU A 42 8.38 1.70 6.02
CA LEU A 42 7.42 1.13 6.96
C LEU A 42 8.03 -0.09 7.69
N ASP A 43 8.73 -0.98 6.98
CA ASP A 43 9.49 -2.09 7.57
C ASP A 43 10.49 -1.62 8.61
N LYS A 44 11.20 -0.54 8.28
CA LYS A 44 12.22 0.01 9.15
C LYS A 44 11.60 0.61 10.42
N ILE A 45 10.39 1.16 10.33
CA ILE A 45 9.62 1.65 11.49
C ILE A 45 9.10 0.48 12.33
N ILE A 46 8.48 -0.53 11.71
CA ILE A 46 8.00 -1.77 12.37
C ILE A 46 9.13 -2.37 13.21
N THR A 47 10.31 -2.51 12.62
CA THR A 47 11.48 -3.10 13.29
C THR A 47 11.99 -2.22 14.43
N GLN A 48 12.10 -0.90 14.24
CA GLN A 48 12.63 0.01 15.28
C GLN A 48 11.70 0.18 16.46
N ALA A 49 10.39 0.30 16.20
CA ALA A 49 9.37 0.42 17.22
C ALA A 49 8.96 -0.93 17.83
N LYS A 50 9.49 -2.05 17.29
CA LYS A 50 9.16 -3.42 17.69
C LYS A 50 7.65 -3.65 17.67
N LEU A 51 7.03 -3.27 16.56
CA LEU A 51 5.58 -3.42 16.42
C LEU A 51 5.23 -4.89 16.33
N GLU A 52 4.26 -5.27 17.15
CA GLU A 52 3.65 -6.58 17.16
C GLU A 52 2.16 -6.44 16.87
N LEU A 53 1.58 -7.50 16.31
CA LEU A 53 0.16 -7.58 16.04
C LEU A 53 -0.43 -8.59 17.02
N THR A 54 -1.32 -8.14 17.90
CA THR A 54 -1.97 -9.05 18.85
C THR A 54 -3.07 -9.87 18.16
N ASP A 55 -3.49 -10.95 18.81
CA ASP A 55 -4.57 -11.79 18.30
C ASP A 55 -5.90 -11.01 18.23
N GLU A 56 -6.16 -10.10 19.17
CA GLU A 56 -7.35 -9.25 19.16
C GLU A 56 -7.32 -8.25 18.00
N GLU A 57 -6.17 -7.64 17.72
CA GLU A 57 -5.99 -6.72 16.59
C GLU A 57 -6.16 -7.45 15.25
N LEU A 58 -5.62 -8.67 15.16
CA LEU A 58 -5.79 -9.52 13.99
C LEU A 58 -7.27 -9.90 13.79
N GLU A 59 -7.96 -10.32 14.84
CA GLU A 59 -9.39 -10.65 14.79
C GLU A 59 -10.23 -9.45 14.34
N LYS A 60 -9.98 -8.27 14.91
CA LYS A 60 -10.64 -7.02 14.50
C LYS A 60 -10.41 -6.73 13.02
N SER A 61 -9.18 -6.92 12.54
CA SER A 61 -8.87 -6.70 11.12
C SER A 61 -9.63 -7.65 10.18
N PHE A 62 -9.87 -8.90 10.59
CA PHE A 62 -10.69 -9.83 9.82
C PHE A 62 -12.15 -9.38 9.77
N GLN A 63 -12.67 -8.84 10.87
CA GLN A 63 -14.02 -8.29 10.92
C GLN A 63 -14.16 -7.08 9.98
N GLU A 64 -13.19 -6.17 9.99
CA GLU A 64 -13.16 -5.00 9.09
C GLU A 64 -13.10 -5.43 7.61
N MET A 65 -12.26 -6.41 7.27
CA MET A 65 -12.21 -6.98 5.93
C MET A 65 -13.54 -7.61 5.53
N ALA A 66 -14.13 -8.39 6.43
CA ALA A 66 -15.42 -9.05 6.20
C ALA A 66 -16.54 -8.04 5.89
N ILE A 67 -16.58 -6.93 6.64
CA ILE A 67 -17.50 -5.80 6.38
C ILE A 67 -17.24 -5.20 5.00
N GLY A 68 -15.98 -4.89 4.67
CA GLY A 68 -15.62 -4.29 3.37
C GLY A 68 -15.94 -5.20 2.17
N MET A 69 -15.89 -6.52 2.37
CA MET A 69 -16.22 -7.52 1.36
C MET A 69 -17.70 -7.95 1.36
N ASN A 70 -18.51 -7.43 2.30
CA ASN A 70 -19.88 -7.90 2.57
C ASN A 70 -19.96 -9.44 2.68
N ALA A 71 -19.02 -10.01 3.43
CA ALA A 71 -18.87 -11.45 3.61
C ALA A 71 -18.89 -11.82 5.11
N PRO A 72 -19.21 -13.07 5.47
CA PRO A 72 -19.05 -13.54 6.85
C PRO A 72 -17.57 -13.57 7.26
N VAL A 73 -17.26 -13.18 8.50
CA VAL A 73 -15.88 -13.19 9.03
C VAL A 73 -15.24 -14.58 8.97
N GLU A 74 -16.02 -15.64 9.14
CA GLU A 74 -15.55 -17.02 9.03
C GLU A 74 -15.04 -17.35 7.62
N ALA A 75 -15.61 -16.76 6.57
CA ALA A 75 -15.11 -16.95 5.21
C ALA A 75 -13.72 -16.32 5.03
N VAL A 76 -13.48 -15.15 5.62
CA VAL A 76 -12.18 -14.46 5.64
C VAL A 76 -11.14 -15.29 6.39
N LYS A 77 -11.49 -15.78 7.59
CA LYS A 77 -10.60 -16.66 8.37
C LYS A 77 -10.26 -17.94 7.62
N ASN A 78 -11.27 -18.58 7.01
CA ASN A 78 -11.07 -19.78 6.22
C ASN A 78 -10.15 -19.55 5.02
N TYR A 79 -10.23 -18.38 4.37
CA TYR A 79 -9.30 -18.02 3.29
C TYR A 79 -7.84 -18.04 3.78
N PHE A 80 -7.55 -17.36 4.89
CA PHE A 80 -6.19 -17.30 5.45
C PHE A 80 -5.71 -18.59 6.11
N ASN A 81 -6.62 -19.40 6.66
CA ASN A 81 -6.26 -20.71 7.22
C ASN A 81 -5.75 -21.68 6.15
N ARG A 82 -6.22 -21.53 4.90
CA ARG A 82 -5.81 -22.37 3.77
C ARG A 82 -4.43 -22.03 3.23
N ASP A 83 -3.94 -20.82 3.46
CA ASP A 83 -2.65 -20.36 2.99
C ASP A 83 -1.93 -19.50 4.05
N GLN A 84 -1.00 -20.14 4.76
CA GLN A 84 -0.23 -19.49 5.82
C GLN A 84 0.72 -18.40 5.29
N ILE A 85 1.12 -18.48 4.01
CA ILE A 85 1.94 -17.44 3.39
C ILE A 85 1.09 -16.19 3.19
N GLN A 86 -0.14 -16.34 2.70
CA GLN A 86 -1.10 -15.22 2.59
C GLN A 86 -1.40 -14.61 3.96
N LEU A 87 -1.57 -15.44 5.00
CA LEU A 87 -1.75 -14.95 6.37
C LEU A 87 -0.54 -14.13 6.84
N ALA A 88 0.69 -14.58 6.56
CA ALA A 88 1.89 -13.85 6.93
C ALA A 88 1.98 -12.49 6.23
N TYR A 89 1.71 -12.43 4.93
CA TYR A 89 1.65 -11.16 4.18
C TYR A 89 0.56 -10.23 4.72
N TYR A 90 -0.60 -10.78 5.05
CA TYR A 90 -1.70 -10.00 5.61
C TYR A 90 -1.34 -9.42 6.98
N LYS A 91 -0.79 -10.24 7.89
CA LYS A 91 -0.28 -9.77 9.20
C LYS A 91 0.75 -8.66 9.05
N HIS A 92 1.64 -8.79 8.07
CA HIS A 92 2.63 -7.78 7.77
C HIS A 92 1.98 -6.46 7.29
N THR A 93 1.00 -6.53 6.40
CA THR A 93 0.22 -5.37 5.95
C THR A 93 -0.47 -4.66 7.12
N GLN A 94 -0.96 -5.41 8.10
CA GLN A 94 -1.57 -4.84 9.32
C GLN A 94 -0.53 -4.12 10.19
N LEU A 95 0.70 -4.63 10.28
CA LEU A 95 1.81 -3.93 10.95
C LEU A 95 2.20 -2.63 10.21
N GLU A 96 2.16 -2.64 8.88
CA GLU A 96 2.41 -1.42 8.09
C GLU A 96 1.37 -0.34 8.36
N LYS A 97 0.08 -0.70 8.49
CA LYS A 97 -0.96 0.25 8.91
C LYS A 97 -0.65 0.86 10.28
N LYS A 98 -0.27 0.04 11.26
CA LYS A 98 0.15 0.53 12.59
C LYS A 98 1.37 1.46 12.50
N ALA A 99 2.31 1.17 11.60
CA ALA A 99 3.45 2.06 11.37
C ALA A 99 3.02 3.40 10.78
N VAL A 100 2.02 3.43 9.90
CA VAL A 100 1.41 4.68 9.39
C VAL A 100 0.75 5.47 10.52
N ASP A 101 0.00 4.81 11.40
CA ASP A 101 -0.63 5.46 12.55
C ASP A 101 0.42 6.17 13.43
N ILE A 102 1.55 5.51 13.71
CA ILE A 102 2.67 6.11 14.45
C ILE A 102 3.25 7.34 13.74
N ILE A 103 3.37 7.32 12.41
CA ILE A 103 3.86 8.48 11.64
C ILE A 103 2.89 9.65 11.80
N ILE A 104 1.59 9.39 11.73
CA ILE A 104 0.55 10.43 11.89
C ILE A 104 0.56 10.98 13.31
N GLU A 105 0.58 10.12 14.33
CA GLU A 105 0.58 10.49 15.74
C GLU A 105 1.80 11.32 16.15
N LYS A 106 2.97 11.02 15.57
CA LYS A 106 4.23 11.74 15.85
C LYS A 106 4.49 12.90 14.88
N GLY A 107 3.64 13.04 13.86
CA GLY A 107 3.77 14.07 12.84
C GLY A 107 3.29 15.43 13.34
N ASN A 108 3.81 16.49 12.72
CA ASN A 108 3.27 17.83 12.91
C ASN A 108 2.04 17.98 12.00
N LEU A 109 0.85 17.86 12.58
CA LEU A 109 -0.42 17.99 11.87
C LEU A 109 -0.83 19.46 11.78
N THR A 110 -1.30 19.88 10.61
CA THR A 110 -1.87 21.21 10.39
C THR A 110 -3.23 21.03 9.74
N ASP A 111 -4.28 21.45 10.42
CA ASP A 111 -5.63 21.44 9.87
C ASP A 111 -5.77 22.56 8.82
N VAL A 112 -6.36 22.21 7.68
CA VAL A 112 -6.65 23.15 6.59
C VAL A 112 -8.15 23.11 6.29
N GLU A 113 -8.76 24.29 6.08
CA GLU A 113 -10.17 24.35 5.70
C GLU A 113 -10.39 23.74 4.30
N PRO A 114 -11.48 22.97 4.10
CA PRO A 114 -11.80 22.42 2.79
C PRO A 114 -12.05 23.56 1.79
N GLY A 115 -11.12 23.75 0.85
CA GLY A 115 -11.15 24.80 -0.17
C GLY A 115 -9.91 25.71 -0.21
N ALA A 116 -9.02 25.66 0.78
CA ALA A 116 -7.80 26.48 0.81
C ALA A 116 -6.55 25.80 0.21
N ALA A 117 -6.65 24.52 -0.19
CA ALA A 117 -5.50 23.70 -0.58
C ALA A 117 -5.02 23.88 -2.05
N ASP A 118 -5.69 24.70 -2.87
CA ASP A 118 -5.22 25.03 -4.23
C ASP A 118 -4.10 26.08 -4.26
N ALA A 119 -3.72 26.65 -3.10
CA ALA A 119 -2.55 27.51 -2.98
C ALA A 119 -1.38 26.72 -2.36
N THR A 120 -0.67 25.96 -3.20
CA THR A 120 0.64 25.42 -2.83
C THR A 120 1.53 26.56 -2.35
N PRO A 121 2.19 26.48 -1.17
CA PRO A 121 3.27 27.38 -0.86
C PRO A 121 4.42 26.98 -1.78
N GLU A 122 4.66 27.81 -2.80
CA GLU A 122 5.93 27.84 -3.52
C GLU A 122 7.02 28.03 -2.47
N LEU A 123 7.82 26.98 -2.27
CA LEU A 123 9.02 27.03 -1.43
C LEU A 123 9.80 28.27 -1.87
N ALA A 124 9.88 29.24 -0.98
CA ALA A 124 10.70 30.42 -1.13
C ALA A 124 12.17 29.99 -1.27
N ASP A 125 12.60 29.76 -2.51
CA ASP A 125 14.00 29.72 -2.86
C ASP A 125 14.40 31.14 -3.26
N ALA A 126 15.28 31.73 -2.47
CA ALA A 126 15.92 33.00 -2.76
C ALA A 126 17.38 32.91 -2.29
N PRO A 127 18.33 33.58 -2.95
CA PRO A 127 18.42 33.89 -4.37
C PRO A 127 19.70 33.32 -5.01
N GLU A 128 19.67 33.28 -6.34
CA GLU A 128 20.78 33.11 -7.26
C GLU A 128 22.04 33.90 -6.87
N LYS A 129 23.20 33.26 -7.08
CA LYS A 129 24.45 33.95 -7.37
C LYS A 129 25.18 33.26 -8.51
#